data_AF-A0A947CW56-F1
#
_entry.id   AF-A0A947CW56-F1
#
_cell.length_a   1.000
_cell.length_b   1.000
_cell.length_c   1.000
_cell.angle_alpha   90.00
_cell.angle_beta   90.00
_cell.angle_gamma   90.00
#
_symmetry.space_group_name_H-M   'P 1'
#
loop_
_entity.id
_entity.type
_entity.pdbx_description
1 polymer ?
#
loop_
_entity_poly.entity_id
_entity_poly.type
_entity_poly.pdbx_seq_one_letter_code
_entity_poly.pdbx_strand_id
1 'polypeptide(L)'
;MSWAHQSSLAYSELDVDDEQRTVRYRVRLANSDLFEALELDSDRSATDEEIRSGASKLYRYARKRIALETSPAMSCPAENQPIELSKSGAGSFAVLVWTWSCPEPIDEITLVYDLFFDLDPLHTSPLRARFGSDQASVILDDGENRFVWTLGEPPPSGFVGFLYSGVEHILFGLDHILFLVSLLLVAVLAGKNGALELRGTRSGLRYALTIVTSFTIAHSLTLIAAALGYIPIPARLVESIIAL
;
A
#
# COMPACT_ATOMS: atom_id res chain seq x y z
N MET A 1 -7.43 -21.56 -22.14
CA MET A 1 -6.31 -21.06 -21.33
C MET A 1 -6.87 -19.93 -20.47
N SER A 2 -7.26 -20.25 -19.24
CA SER A 2 -7.75 -19.26 -18.27
C SER A 2 -6.54 -18.61 -17.63
N TRP A 3 -6.13 -17.45 -18.15
CA TRP A 3 -5.26 -16.56 -17.39
C TRP A 3 -6.08 -16.13 -16.18
N ALA A 4 -5.60 -16.45 -14.98
CA ALA A 4 -6.12 -15.81 -13.78
C ALA A 4 -5.80 -14.32 -13.95
N HIS A 5 -6.81 -13.48 -14.20
CA HIS A 5 -6.64 -12.04 -14.11
C HIS A 5 -6.21 -11.76 -12.67
N GLN A 6 -4.98 -11.27 -12.50
CA GLN A 6 -4.56 -10.66 -11.26
C GLN A 6 -5.46 -9.44 -11.07
N SER A 7 -6.18 -9.36 -9.95
CA SER A 7 -7.07 -8.24 -9.65
C SER A 7 -6.28 -6.93 -9.70
N SER A 8 -6.87 -5.91 -10.31
CA SER A 8 -6.25 -4.59 -10.42
C SER A 8 -6.00 -4.02 -9.02
N LEU A 9 -4.83 -3.41 -8.82
CA LEU A 9 -4.41 -2.85 -7.53
C LEU A 9 -3.75 -1.49 -7.75
N ALA A 10 -4.22 -0.48 -7.02
CA ALA A 10 -3.62 0.85 -6.99
C ALA A 10 -3.20 1.23 -5.58
N TYR A 11 -2.21 2.09 -5.41
CA TYR A 11 -1.78 2.54 -4.09
C TYR A 11 -1.99 4.04 -3.95
N SER A 12 -2.71 4.44 -2.91
CA SER A 12 -3.11 5.83 -2.70
C SER A 12 -2.48 6.39 -1.43
N GLU A 13 -1.94 7.59 -1.54
CA GLU A 13 -1.38 8.36 -0.42
C GLU A 13 -1.99 9.75 -0.42
N LEU A 14 -2.45 10.19 0.75
CA LEU A 14 -3.03 11.52 0.96
C LEU A 14 -2.26 12.21 2.09
N ASP A 15 -1.72 13.39 1.82
CA ASP A 15 -0.97 14.20 2.76
C ASP A 15 -1.65 15.55 2.90
N VAL A 16 -2.10 15.88 4.12
CA VAL A 16 -2.69 17.18 4.43
C VAL A 16 -1.68 18.00 5.24
N ASP A 17 -1.27 19.14 4.67
CA ASP A 17 -0.40 20.13 5.28
C ASP A 17 -1.23 21.37 5.64
N ASP A 18 -1.50 21.53 6.94
CA ASP A 18 -2.31 22.63 7.47
C ASP A 18 -1.57 23.98 7.38
N GLU A 19 -0.26 24.01 7.60
CA GLU A 19 0.54 25.24 7.56
C GLU A 19 0.57 25.84 6.16
N GLN A 20 0.78 24.98 5.15
CA GLN A 20 0.77 25.39 3.74
C GLN A 20 -0.64 25.45 3.15
N ARG A 21 -1.66 24.93 3.86
CA ARG A 21 -3.03 24.70 3.37
C ARG A 21 -3.03 23.95 2.04
N THR A 22 -2.24 22.89 1.97
CA THR A 22 -2.16 22.05 0.79
C THR A 22 -2.54 20.61 1.09
N VAL A 23 -3.25 20.00 0.16
CA VAL A 23 -3.55 18.57 0.17
C VAL A 23 -2.83 17.95 -1.02
N ARG A 24 -1.86 17.09 -0.74
CA ARG A 24 -1.15 16.34 -1.78
C ARG A 24 -1.71 14.93 -1.84
N TYR A 25 -2.11 14.50 -3.02
CA TYR A 25 -2.58 13.13 -3.24
C TYR A 25 -1.78 12.48 -4.34
N ARG A 26 -1.29 11.27 -4.04
CA ARG A 26 -0.51 10.44 -4.93
C ARG A 26 -1.24 9.12 -5.14
N VAL A 27 -1.44 8.74 -6.40
CA VAL A 27 -1.92 7.40 -6.75
C VAL A 27 -0.93 6.72 -7.66
N ARG A 28 -0.55 5.48 -7.32
CA ARG A 28 0.30 4.62 -8.12
C ARG A 28 -0.58 3.62 -8.85
N LEU A 29 -0.53 3.62 -10.17
CA LEU A 29 -1.31 2.76 -11.04
C LEU A 29 -0.37 1.79 -11.75
N ALA A 30 -0.66 0.49 -11.68
CA ALA A 30 0.12 -0.53 -12.39
C ALA A 30 0.04 -0.29 -13.89
N ASN A 31 1.15 -0.42 -14.61
CA ASN A 31 1.16 -0.17 -16.05
C ASN A 31 0.31 -1.17 -16.86
N SER A 32 0.00 -2.34 -16.30
CA SER A 32 -0.97 -3.30 -16.85
C SER A 32 -2.38 -2.74 -16.95
N ASP A 33 -2.76 -1.81 -16.08
CA ASP A 33 -4.15 -1.38 -15.90
C ASP A 33 -4.44 -0.08 -16.68
N LEU A 34 -3.45 0.42 -17.43
CA LEU A 34 -3.53 1.72 -18.11
C LEU A 34 -4.07 1.64 -19.53
N PHE A 35 -4.42 0.45 -20.01
CA PHE A 35 -4.91 0.21 -21.37
C PHE A 35 -6.04 1.17 -21.75
N GLU A 36 -7.09 1.22 -20.95
CA GLU A 36 -8.26 2.08 -21.22
C GLU A 36 -7.96 3.55 -20.97
N ALA A 37 -7.26 3.87 -19.88
CA ALA A 37 -6.97 5.24 -19.49
C ALA A 37 -6.06 5.97 -20.51
N LEU A 38 -5.20 5.22 -21.22
CA LEU A 38 -4.35 5.72 -22.30
C LEU A 38 -4.97 5.57 -23.70
N GLU A 39 -6.07 4.82 -23.82
CA GLU A 39 -6.70 4.44 -25.08
C GLU A 39 -5.70 3.73 -26.02
N LEU A 40 -5.01 2.70 -25.51
CA LEU A 40 -4.05 1.93 -26.31
C LEU A 40 -4.77 1.05 -27.35
N ASP A 41 -4.03 0.59 -28.36
CA ASP A 41 -4.60 -0.19 -29.48
C ASP A 41 -4.94 -1.65 -29.12
N SER A 42 -4.36 -2.18 -28.04
CA SER A 42 -4.53 -3.57 -27.60
C SER A 42 -4.35 -3.69 -26.09
N ASP A 43 -5.06 -4.62 -25.45
CA ASP A 43 -4.94 -4.90 -24.02
C ASP A 43 -3.56 -5.47 -23.67
N ARG A 44 -2.69 -4.59 -23.15
CA ARG A 44 -1.33 -4.89 -22.71
C ARG A 44 -0.84 -3.82 -21.75
N SER A 45 0.24 -4.13 -21.05
CA SER A 45 0.95 -3.15 -20.25
C SER A 45 1.42 -1.95 -21.09
N ALA A 46 1.19 -0.76 -20.57
CA ALA A 46 1.71 0.48 -21.13
C ALA A 46 3.23 0.58 -20.95
N THR A 47 3.90 1.13 -21.95
CA THR A 47 5.32 1.44 -21.91
C THR A 47 5.59 2.77 -21.20
N ASP A 48 6.81 2.96 -20.68
CA ASP A 48 7.23 4.20 -20.04
C ASP A 48 7.01 5.44 -20.94
N GLU A 49 7.17 5.29 -22.27
CA GLU A 49 6.96 6.37 -23.24
C GLU A 49 5.47 6.69 -23.47
N GLU A 50 4.62 5.67 -23.56
CA GLU A 50 3.16 5.85 -23.68
C GLU A 50 2.58 6.51 -22.44
N ILE A 51 3.08 6.18 -21.25
CA ILE A 51 2.67 6.81 -19.99
C ILE A 51 3.06 8.29 -19.98
N ARG A 52 4.29 8.62 -20.37
CA ARG A 52 4.77 10.02 -20.40
C ARG A 52 4.02 10.86 -21.42
N SER A 53 3.93 10.37 -22.67
CA SER A 53 3.24 11.08 -23.75
C SER A 53 1.72 11.15 -23.53
N GLY A 54 1.13 10.16 -22.87
CA GLY A 54 -0.28 10.08 -22.50
C GLY A 54 -0.63 10.74 -21.17
N ALA A 55 0.28 11.46 -20.52
CA ALA A 55 0.06 12.00 -19.17
C ALA A 55 -1.21 12.83 -19.03
N SER A 56 -1.52 13.67 -20.01
CA SER A 56 -2.77 14.47 -20.00
C SER A 56 -4.02 13.60 -20.11
N LYS A 57 -3.97 12.47 -20.82
CA LYS A 57 -5.09 11.51 -20.88
C LYS A 57 -5.29 10.85 -19.52
N LEU A 58 -4.21 10.36 -18.90
CA LEU A 58 -4.25 9.73 -17.57
C LEU A 58 -4.83 10.68 -16.52
N TYR A 59 -4.33 11.91 -16.44
CA TYR A 59 -4.84 12.90 -15.49
C TYR A 59 -6.32 13.23 -15.71
N ARG A 60 -6.77 13.29 -16.97
CA ARG A 60 -8.18 13.52 -17.29
C ARG A 60 -9.06 12.31 -16.95
N TYR A 61 -8.57 11.09 -17.20
CA TYR A 61 -9.27 9.86 -16.83
C TYR A 61 -9.44 9.77 -15.32
N ALA A 62 -8.36 9.98 -14.57
CA ALA A 62 -8.37 9.89 -13.11
C ALA A 62 -9.18 11.03 -12.45
N ARG A 63 -9.09 12.28 -12.93
CA ARG A 63 -9.87 13.39 -12.35
C ARG A 63 -11.38 13.26 -12.47
N LYS A 64 -11.89 12.44 -13.39
CA LYS A 64 -13.32 12.14 -13.49
C LYS A 64 -13.80 11.16 -12.41
N ARG A 65 -12.86 10.43 -11.80
CA ARG A 65 -13.10 9.31 -10.89
C ARG A 65 -12.49 9.53 -9.51
N ILE A 66 -11.66 10.54 -9.34
CA ILE A 66 -11.06 10.89 -8.06
C ILE A 66 -11.40 12.33 -7.77
N ALA A 67 -12.10 12.56 -6.65
CA ALA A 67 -12.51 13.87 -6.21
C ALA A 67 -12.08 14.14 -4.77
N LEU A 68 -11.77 15.40 -4.51
CA LEU A 68 -11.53 15.93 -3.18
C LEU A 68 -12.70 16.83 -2.81
N GLU A 69 -13.36 16.52 -1.70
CA GLU A 69 -14.38 17.34 -1.07
C GLU A 69 -13.86 17.81 0.30
N THR A 70 -14.27 18.99 0.74
CA THR A 70 -13.84 19.57 2.02
C THR A 70 -15.03 20.12 2.81
N SER A 71 -14.88 20.20 4.13
CA SER A 71 -15.70 21.01 5.01
C SER A 71 -14.80 22.04 5.70
N PRO A 72 -15.10 23.36 5.66
CA PRO A 72 -16.17 23.99 4.90
C PRO A 72 -16.06 23.71 3.40
N ALA A 73 -17.20 23.65 2.71
CA ALA A 73 -17.24 23.42 1.27
C ALA A 73 -16.59 24.60 0.54
N MET A 74 -15.45 24.34 -0.10
CA MET A 74 -14.70 25.36 -0.83
C MET A 74 -14.04 24.77 -2.08
N SER A 75 -13.70 25.65 -3.02
CA SER A 75 -12.91 25.26 -4.18
C SER A 75 -11.43 25.32 -3.82
N CYS A 76 -10.77 24.17 -3.71
CA CYS A 76 -9.32 24.09 -3.67
C CYS A 76 -8.78 23.87 -5.09
N PRO A 77 -8.10 24.84 -5.73
CA PRO A 77 -7.53 24.63 -7.06
C PRO A 77 -6.51 23.48 -7.06
N ALA A 78 -6.64 22.60 -8.05
CA ALA A 78 -5.83 21.39 -8.19
C ALA A 78 -4.76 21.55 -9.26
N GLU A 79 -3.49 21.47 -8.87
CA GLU A 79 -2.37 21.42 -9.81
C GLU A 79 -1.92 19.97 -10.05
N ASN A 80 -1.77 19.60 -11.32
CA ASN A 80 -1.14 18.33 -11.69
C ASN A 80 0.38 18.49 -11.63
N GLN A 81 1.04 17.58 -10.94
CA GLN A 81 2.49 17.46 -11.05
C GLN A 81 2.88 16.67 -12.32
N PRO A 82 4.16 16.67 -12.71
CA PRO A 82 4.64 15.74 -13.73
C PRO A 82 4.41 14.28 -13.29
N ILE A 83 4.01 13.40 -14.21
CA ILE A 83 3.90 11.97 -13.90
C ILE A 83 5.27 11.40 -13.58
N GLU A 84 5.37 10.71 -12.45
CA GLU A 84 6.57 9.95 -12.09
C GLU A 84 6.40 8.49 -12.54
N LEU A 85 7.53 7.85 -12.87
CA LEU A 85 7.57 6.43 -13.15
C LEU A 85 8.29 5.73 -12.01
N SER A 86 7.65 4.77 -11.38
CA SER A 86 8.23 3.99 -10.28
C SER A 86 8.33 2.53 -10.67
N LYS A 87 9.47 1.91 -10.37
CA LYS A 87 9.68 0.46 -10.52
C LYS A 87 9.92 -0.14 -9.15
N SER A 88 9.29 -1.28 -8.88
CA SER A 88 9.45 -2.04 -7.63
C SER A 88 9.43 -3.53 -7.92
N GLY A 89 9.68 -4.37 -6.91
CA GLY A 89 9.53 -5.83 -7.05
C GLY A 89 8.12 -6.26 -7.51
N ALA A 90 7.10 -5.43 -7.26
CA ALA A 90 5.72 -5.67 -7.67
C ALA A 90 5.40 -5.25 -9.12
N GLY A 91 6.29 -4.52 -9.81
CA GLY A 91 6.09 -4.08 -11.20
C GLY A 91 6.42 -2.61 -11.46
N SER A 92 5.98 -2.14 -12.63
CA SER A 92 6.13 -0.76 -13.11
C SER A 92 4.84 0.02 -12.90
N PHE A 93 4.96 1.25 -12.40
CA PHE A 93 3.83 2.08 -12.01
C PHE A 93 3.92 3.47 -12.63
N ALA A 94 2.79 3.98 -13.10
CA ALA A 94 2.57 5.40 -13.33
C ALA A 94 2.13 6.04 -12.01
N VAL A 95 2.80 7.11 -11.60
CA VAL A 95 2.48 7.83 -10.37
C VAL A 95 1.88 9.18 -10.75
N LEU A 96 0.59 9.34 -10.46
CA LEU A 96 -0.10 10.61 -10.63
C LEU A 96 -0.10 11.33 -9.29
N VAL A 97 0.32 12.58 -9.31
CA VAL A 97 0.31 13.44 -8.12
C VAL A 97 -0.52 14.70 -8.41
N TRP A 98 -1.42 15.02 -7.50
CA TRP A 98 -2.13 16.29 -7.42
C TRP A 98 -1.73 17.02 -6.15
N THR A 99 -1.63 18.33 -6.26
CA THR A 99 -1.57 19.22 -5.10
C THR A 99 -2.76 20.16 -5.18
N TRP A 100 -3.69 20.05 -4.24
CA TRP A 100 -4.75 21.03 -4.04
C TRP A 100 -4.29 22.09 -3.07
N SER A 101 -4.54 23.36 -3.40
CA SER A 101 -4.27 24.49 -2.51
C SER A 101 -5.60 25.04 -2.00
N CYS A 102 -5.82 25.05 -0.70
CA CYS A 102 -7.08 25.50 -0.12
C CYS A 102 -6.97 26.94 0.42
N PRO A 103 -7.94 27.83 0.12
CA PRO A 103 -7.88 29.22 0.53
C PRO A 103 -8.06 29.42 2.04
N GLU A 104 -8.81 28.53 2.69
CA GLU A 104 -9.11 28.55 4.12
C GLU A 104 -8.72 27.21 4.76
N PRO A 105 -8.55 27.15 6.09
CA PRO A 105 -8.36 25.89 6.80
C PRO A 105 -9.50 24.91 6.54
N ILE A 106 -9.18 23.62 6.56
CA ILE A 106 -10.11 22.52 6.32
C ILE A 106 -10.39 21.87 7.68
N ASP A 107 -11.67 21.67 8.01
CA ASP A 107 -12.09 20.95 9.20
C ASP A 107 -12.28 19.45 8.90
N GLU A 108 -12.73 19.11 7.69
CA GLU A 108 -12.92 17.74 7.24
C GLU A 108 -12.52 17.56 5.78
N ILE A 109 -11.85 16.45 5.50
CA ILE A 109 -11.48 16.04 4.16
C ILE A 109 -12.24 14.78 3.76
N THR A 110 -12.79 14.78 2.54
CA THR A 110 -13.36 13.59 1.93
C THR A 110 -12.67 13.30 0.60
N LEU A 111 -12.05 12.12 0.50
CA LEU A 111 -11.54 11.59 -0.76
C LEU A 111 -12.56 10.61 -1.33
N VAL A 112 -13.02 10.88 -2.55
CA VAL A 112 -13.88 9.99 -3.32
C VAL A 112 -13.04 9.30 -4.37
N TYR A 113 -13.09 7.97 -4.43
CA TYR A 113 -12.28 7.14 -5.30
C TYR A 113 -13.16 6.17 -6.09
N ASP A 114 -13.39 6.43 -7.36
CA ASP A 114 -14.18 5.59 -8.27
C ASP A 114 -13.32 5.04 -9.43
N LEU A 115 -12.00 4.91 -9.21
CA LEU A 115 -11.08 4.49 -10.27
C LEU A 115 -11.19 2.98 -10.49
N PHE A 116 -11.35 2.57 -11.75
CA PHE A 116 -11.29 1.19 -12.23
C PHE A 116 -12.38 0.21 -11.75
N PHE A 117 -13.30 0.59 -10.85
CA PHE A 117 -14.42 -0.28 -10.45
C PHE A 117 -15.36 -0.65 -11.60
N ASP A 118 -15.45 0.22 -12.63
CA ASP A 118 -16.18 -0.05 -13.87
C ASP A 118 -15.53 -1.15 -14.73
N LEU A 119 -14.25 -1.43 -14.52
CA LEU A 119 -13.44 -2.40 -15.28
C LEU A 119 -13.20 -3.69 -14.51
N ASP A 120 -12.88 -3.55 -13.23
CA ASP A 120 -12.66 -4.64 -12.29
C ASP A 120 -13.40 -4.32 -10.99
N PRO A 121 -14.57 -4.93 -10.74
CA PRO A 121 -15.31 -4.75 -9.49
C PRO A 121 -14.55 -5.26 -8.25
N LEU A 122 -13.48 -6.05 -8.44
CA LEU A 122 -12.59 -6.49 -7.37
C LEU A 122 -11.36 -5.59 -7.22
N HIS A 123 -11.29 -4.49 -7.97
CA HIS A 123 -10.23 -3.50 -7.81
C HIS A 123 -10.21 -2.99 -6.37
N THR A 124 -9.01 -2.75 -5.86
CA THR A 124 -8.82 -2.16 -4.54
C THR A 124 -7.72 -1.11 -4.59
N SER A 125 -7.86 -0.09 -3.75
CA SER A 125 -6.80 0.87 -3.49
C SER A 125 -6.56 1.10 -2.00
N PRO A 126 -5.52 0.51 -1.41
CA PRO A 126 -5.08 0.88 -0.07
C PRO A 126 -4.72 2.36 -0.02
N LEU A 127 -5.36 3.07 0.89
CA LEU A 127 -5.14 4.49 1.14
C LEU A 127 -4.39 4.66 2.46
N ARG A 128 -3.26 5.38 2.39
CA ARG A 128 -2.57 5.92 3.55
C ARG A 128 -2.77 7.44 3.60
N ALA A 129 -3.52 7.92 4.58
CA ALA A 129 -3.72 9.35 4.79
C ALA A 129 -2.91 9.85 5.99
N ARG A 130 -2.33 11.05 5.90
CA ARG A 130 -1.54 11.69 6.96
C ARG A 130 -1.99 13.13 7.20
N PHE A 131 -2.04 13.50 8.48
CA PHE A 131 -2.30 14.86 8.96
C PHE A 131 -1.44 15.11 10.21
N GLY A 132 -0.47 16.01 10.14
CA GLY A 132 0.50 16.20 11.22
C GLY A 132 1.26 14.91 11.56
N SER A 133 1.17 14.45 12.82
CA SER A 133 1.72 13.16 13.26
C SER A 133 0.76 11.98 13.11
N ASP A 134 -0.51 12.24 12.80
CA ASP A 134 -1.54 11.22 12.76
C ASP A 134 -1.60 10.58 11.37
N GLN A 135 -1.95 9.29 11.35
CA GLN A 135 -2.04 8.50 10.13
C GLN A 135 -3.28 7.60 10.16
N ALA A 136 -4.03 7.61 9.06
CA ALA A 136 -5.09 6.65 8.78
C ALA A 136 -4.65 5.67 7.68
N SER A 137 -5.14 4.43 7.77
CA SER A 137 -4.92 3.40 6.75
C SER A 137 -6.23 2.66 6.51
N VAL A 138 -6.76 2.75 5.29
CA VAL A 138 -8.02 2.11 4.87
C VAL A 138 -7.83 1.43 3.51
N ILE A 139 -8.80 0.64 3.09
CA ILE A 139 -8.88 0.15 1.70
C ILE A 139 -10.06 0.86 1.05
N LEU A 140 -9.85 1.37 -0.15
CA LEU A 140 -10.91 1.87 -1.02
C LEU A 140 -11.30 0.75 -1.97
N ASP A 141 -12.57 0.40 -2.01
CA ASP A 141 -13.17 -0.57 -2.92
C ASP A 141 -14.56 -0.09 -3.39
N ASP A 142 -15.23 -0.86 -4.24
CA ASP A 142 -16.54 -0.49 -4.80
C ASP A 142 -17.64 -0.32 -3.73
N GLY A 143 -17.47 -0.92 -2.53
CA GLY A 143 -18.38 -0.77 -1.41
C GLY A 143 -18.03 0.40 -0.47
N GLU A 144 -16.74 0.66 -0.26
CA GLU A 144 -16.21 1.71 0.61
C GLU A 144 -15.28 2.67 -0.17
N ASN A 145 -15.84 3.36 -1.17
CA ASN A 145 -15.11 4.24 -2.09
C ASN A 145 -14.89 5.69 -1.57
N ARG A 146 -15.39 6.00 -0.37
CA ARG A 146 -15.33 7.33 0.24
C ARG A 146 -14.57 7.27 1.56
N PHE A 147 -13.44 7.96 1.62
CA PHE A 147 -12.68 8.18 2.85
C PHE A 147 -13.02 9.55 3.42
N VAL A 148 -13.49 9.59 4.68
CA VAL A 148 -13.84 10.83 5.39
C VAL A 148 -12.98 10.95 6.64
N TRP A 149 -12.35 12.11 6.85
CA TRP A 149 -11.57 12.39 8.06
C TRP A 149 -11.77 13.83 8.54
N THR A 150 -12.36 13.98 9.72
CA THR A 150 -12.38 15.24 10.46
C THR A 150 -10.99 15.51 11.03
N LEU A 151 -10.33 16.56 10.56
CA LEU A 151 -8.95 16.90 10.91
C LEU A 151 -8.89 17.37 12.37
N GLY A 152 -7.91 16.85 13.11
CA GLY A 152 -7.78 17.06 14.56
C GLY A 152 -8.56 16.08 15.43
N GLU A 153 -9.42 15.24 14.85
CA GLU A 153 -10.00 14.06 15.51
C GLU A 153 -9.12 12.82 15.24
N PRO A 154 -9.24 11.77 16.09
CA PRO A 154 -8.51 10.52 15.89
C PRO A 154 -8.71 9.96 14.47
N PRO A 155 -7.64 9.44 13.83
CA PRO A 155 -7.72 8.98 12.46
C PRO A 155 -8.77 7.86 12.32
N PRO A 156 -9.59 7.89 11.27
CA PRO A 156 -10.53 6.80 10.99
C PRO A 156 -9.74 5.50 10.82
N SER A 157 -10.03 4.53 11.69
CA SER A 157 -9.36 3.23 11.69
C SER A 157 -10.16 2.25 10.83
N GLY A 158 -9.65 1.96 9.63
CA GLY A 158 -10.12 0.80 8.88
C GLY A 158 -9.46 -0.45 9.45
N PHE A 159 -10.18 -1.24 10.25
CA PHE A 159 -9.71 -2.55 10.73
C PHE A 159 -9.16 -3.41 9.57
N VAL A 160 -9.83 -3.34 8.41
CA VAL A 160 -9.45 -4.02 7.17
C VAL A 160 -8.20 -3.42 6.54
N GLY A 161 -8.03 -2.09 6.53
CA GLY A 161 -6.83 -1.41 6.04
C GLY A 161 -5.58 -1.71 6.88
N PHE A 162 -5.75 -1.83 8.19
CA PHE A 162 -4.69 -2.30 9.09
C PHE A 162 -4.31 -3.75 8.82
N LEU A 163 -5.29 -4.65 8.69
CA LEU A 163 -5.04 -6.06 8.36
C LEU A 163 -4.38 -6.22 6.99
N TYR A 164 -4.83 -5.49 5.96
CA TYR A 164 -4.25 -5.55 4.62
C TYR A 164 -2.84 -4.98 4.59
N SER A 165 -2.59 -3.82 5.21
CA SER A 165 -1.22 -3.30 5.34
C SER A 165 -0.32 -4.31 6.09
N GLY A 166 -0.86 -5.04 7.07
CA GLY A 166 -0.16 -6.14 7.73
C GLY A 166 0.12 -7.33 6.80
N VAL A 167 -0.86 -7.74 5.99
CA VAL A 167 -0.72 -8.84 5.02
C VAL A 167 0.25 -8.49 3.90
N GLU A 168 0.21 -7.27 3.36
CA GLU A 168 1.17 -6.79 2.35
C GLU A 168 2.59 -6.77 2.90
N HIS A 169 2.77 -6.30 4.14
CA HIS A 169 4.07 -6.33 4.82
C HIS A 169 4.60 -7.77 5.00
N ILE A 170 3.71 -8.73 5.26
CA ILE A 170 4.04 -10.17 5.32
C ILE A 170 4.34 -10.74 3.93
N LEU A 171 3.65 -10.32 2.86
CA LEU A 171 3.81 -10.90 1.52
C LEU A 171 5.04 -10.37 0.77
N PHE A 172 5.43 -9.11 1.00
CA PHE A 172 6.48 -8.43 0.22
C PHE A 172 7.68 -7.93 1.05
N GLY A 173 7.66 -8.09 2.37
CA GLY A 173 8.77 -7.70 3.24
C GLY A 173 10.01 -8.60 3.08
N LEU A 174 11.21 -8.01 3.13
CA LEU A 174 12.49 -8.74 3.21
C LEU A 174 12.49 -9.76 4.36
N ASP A 175 11.80 -9.45 5.45
CA ASP A 175 11.58 -10.34 6.60
C ASP A 175 10.91 -11.66 6.20
N HIS A 176 10.03 -11.68 5.20
CA HIS A 176 9.38 -12.91 4.73
C HIS A 176 10.32 -13.79 3.91
N ILE A 177 11.15 -13.18 3.05
CA ILE A 177 12.18 -13.91 2.30
C ILE A 177 13.22 -14.48 3.27
N LEU A 178 13.67 -13.69 4.24
CA LEU A 178 14.59 -14.14 5.30
C LEU A 178 13.95 -15.24 6.16
N PHE A 179 12.65 -15.14 6.47
CA PHE A 179 11.90 -16.16 7.17
C PHE A 179 11.79 -17.47 6.37
N LEU A 180 11.39 -17.41 5.10
CA LEU A 180 11.28 -18.58 4.22
C LEU A 180 12.65 -19.23 3.96
N VAL A 181 13.69 -18.44 3.72
CA VAL A 181 15.06 -18.93 3.56
C VAL A 181 15.52 -19.57 4.87
N SER A 182 15.30 -18.94 6.02
CA SER A 182 15.63 -19.51 7.33
C SER A 182 14.88 -20.82 7.58
N LEU A 183 13.59 -20.87 7.24
CA LEU A 183 12.77 -22.07 7.39
C LEU A 183 13.25 -23.20 6.49
N LEU A 184 13.60 -22.89 5.24
CA LEU A 184 14.14 -23.85 4.28
C LEU A 184 15.51 -24.37 4.74
N LEU A 185 16.40 -23.46 5.16
CA LEU A 185 17.74 -23.77 5.65
C LEU A 185 17.64 -24.70 6.87
N VAL A 186 16.73 -24.40 7.79
CA VAL A 186 16.50 -25.17 9.02
C VAL A 186 15.76 -26.49 8.78
N ALA A 187 14.86 -26.54 7.80
CA ALA A 187 14.14 -27.76 7.43
C ALA A 187 15.06 -28.78 6.73
N VAL A 188 16.02 -28.28 5.94
CA VAL A 188 16.95 -29.10 5.15
C VAL A 188 18.19 -29.48 5.96
N LEU A 189 18.69 -28.61 6.84
CA LEU A 189 19.91 -28.87 7.60
C LEU A 189 19.61 -29.55 8.95
N ALA A 190 20.14 -30.75 9.13
CA ALA A 190 20.37 -31.35 10.44
C ALA A 190 21.86 -31.38 10.73
N GLY A 191 22.29 -30.68 11.77
CA GLY A 191 23.62 -30.89 12.34
C GLY A 191 23.62 -32.19 13.14
N LYS A 192 24.30 -33.22 12.64
CA LYS A 192 24.71 -34.37 13.44
C LYS A 192 26.24 -34.46 13.40
N ASN A 193 26.87 -34.39 14.56
CA ASN A 193 28.32 -34.51 14.74
C ASN A 193 29.18 -33.49 13.94
N GLY A 194 28.71 -32.23 13.84
CA GLY A 194 29.49 -31.16 13.18
C GLY A 194 29.48 -31.20 11.65
N ALA A 195 28.78 -32.14 11.03
CA ALA A 195 28.53 -32.19 9.60
C ALA A 195 27.06 -31.81 9.28
N LEU A 196 26.87 -31.04 8.22
CA LEU A 196 25.57 -30.66 7.68
C LEU A 196 25.01 -31.82 6.86
N GLU A 197 24.03 -32.56 7.41
CA GLU A 197 23.35 -33.65 6.69
C GLU A 197 21.89 -33.26 6.35
N LEU A 198 21.40 -33.78 5.22
CA LEU A 198 20.02 -33.59 4.76
C LEU A 198 19.05 -34.33 5.69
N ARG A 199 18.16 -33.57 6.35
CA ARG A 199 17.18 -34.11 7.30
C ARG A 199 16.07 -34.89 6.56
N GLY A 200 15.62 -36.01 7.12
CA GLY A 200 14.48 -36.75 6.57
C GLY A 200 13.19 -35.91 6.56
N THR A 201 12.44 -35.96 5.44
CA THR A 201 11.30 -35.07 5.12
C THR A 201 10.25 -34.93 6.24
N ARG A 202 9.92 -36.02 6.95
CA ARG A 202 8.96 -36.00 8.07
C ARG A 202 9.45 -35.28 9.33
N SER A 203 10.76 -35.24 9.57
CA SER A 203 11.33 -34.56 10.74
C SER A 203 11.54 -33.08 10.48
N GLY A 204 11.92 -32.71 9.25
CA GLY A 204 12.04 -31.32 8.82
C GLY A 204 10.69 -30.60 8.87
N LEU A 205 9.62 -31.24 8.40
CA LEU A 205 8.27 -30.65 8.38
C LEU A 205 7.71 -30.36 9.78
N ARG A 206 7.85 -31.29 10.74
CA ARG A 206 7.40 -31.06 12.13
C ARG A 206 8.17 -29.92 12.79
N TYR A 207 9.47 -29.83 12.53
CA TYR A 207 10.31 -28.79 13.11
C TYR A 207 10.00 -27.41 12.50
N ALA A 208 9.85 -27.35 11.18
CA ALA A 208 9.41 -26.15 10.48
C ALA A 208 8.05 -25.67 10.99
N LEU A 209 7.07 -26.57 11.12
CA LEU A 209 5.74 -26.22 11.63
C LEU A 209 5.83 -25.61 13.04
N THR A 210 6.65 -26.19 13.92
CA THR A 210 6.85 -25.71 15.30
C THR A 210 7.47 -24.31 15.31
N ILE A 211 8.47 -24.06 14.46
CA ILE A 211 9.12 -22.74 14.34
C ILE A 211 8.14 -21.71 13.79
N VAL A 212 7.43 -22.02 12.70
CA VAL A 212 6.44 -21.11 12.11
C VAL A 212 5.39 -20.74 13.15
N THR A 213 4.78 -21.72 13.83
CA THR A 213 3.77 -21.44 14.85
C THR A 213 4.31 -20.61 16.00
N SER A 214 5.54 -20.89 16.48
CA SER A 214 6.13 -20.16 17.59
C SER A 214 6.45 -18.70 17.19
N PHE A 215 6.94 -18.51 15.97
CA PHE A 215 7.23 -17.20 15.42
C PHE A 215 5.95 -16.39 15.20
N THR A 216 4.92 -16.98 14.60
CA THR A 216 3.61 -16.32 14.43
C THR A 216 3.02 -15.91 15.77
N ILE A 217 3.06 -16.79 16.78
CA ILE A 217 2.56 -16.47 18.13
C ILE A 217 3.36 -15.30 18.74
N ALA A 218 4.69 -15.36 18.73
CA ALA A 218 5.53 -14.31 19.29
C ALA A 218 5.31 -12.97 18.57
N HIS A 219 5.23 -13.00 17.24
CA HIS A 219 5.01 -11.81 16.42
C HIS A 219 3.63 -11.19 16.67
N SER A 220 2.57 -12.00 16.70
CA SER A 220 1.22 -11.54 17.06
C SER A 220 1.18 -10.94 18.47
N LEU A 221 1.86 -11.54 19.45
CA LEU A 221 1.97 -10.97 20.79
C LEU A 221 2.71 -9.62 20.80
N THR A 222 3.80 -9.48 20.04
CA THR A 222 4.52 -8.20 19.95
C THR A 222 3.70 -7.10 19.29
N LEU A 223 2.93 -7.43 18.24
CA LEU A 223 2.03 -6.48 17.59
C LEU A 223 0.89 -6.04 18.51
N ILE A 224 0.29 -6.98 19.26
CA ILE A 224 -0.73 -6.67 20.27
C ILE A 224 -0.15 -5.78 21.37
N ALA A 225 1.07 -6.07 21.85
CA ALA A 225 1.73 -5.26 22.86
C ALA A 225 2.09 -3.84 22.37
N ALA A 226 2.48 -3.70 21.10
CA ALA A 226 2.73 -2.41 20.47
C ALA A 226 1.44 -1.61 20.27
N ALA A 227 0.37 -2.27 19.78
CA ALA A 227 -0.94 -1.65 19.57
C ALA A 227 -1.60 -1.19 20.88
N LEU A 228 -1.40 -1.94 21.98
CA LEU A 228 -1.90 -1.56 23.31
C LEU A 228 -0.98 -0.56 24.04
N GLY A 229 0.10 -0.09 23.41
CA GLY A 229 0.99 0.93 23.97
C GLY A 229 1.87 0.48 25.15
N TYR A 230 1.97 -0.83 25.40
CA TYR A 230 2.73 -1.36 26.54
C TYR A 230 4.26 -1.27 26.37
N ILE A 231 4.75 -1.11 25.14
CA ILE A 231 6.19 -1.06 24.85
C ILE A 231 6.49 0.13 23.93
N PRO A 232 6.92 1.29 24.47
CA PRO A 232 7.42 2.38 23.65
C PRO A 232 8.82 2.02 23.15
N ILE A 233 8.93 1.33 22.01
CA ILE A 233 10.24 1.09 21.39
C ILE A 233 10.64 2.34 20.59
N PRO A 234 11.76 3.02 20.94
CA PRO A 234 12.21 4.20 20.22
C PRO A 234 12.56 3.84 18.77
N ALA A 235 12.03 4.58 17.79
CA ALA A 235 12.23 4.34 16.35
C ALA A 235 13.70 4.16 15.93
N ARG A 236 14.65 4.76 16.67
CA ARG A 236 16.11 4.61 16.44
C ARG A 236 16.63 3.18 16.55
N LEU A 237 16.03 2.34 17.39
CA LEU A 237 16.42 0.94 17.52
C LEU A 237 15.94 0.09 16.33
N VAL A 238 14.83 0.48 15.70
CA VAL A 238 14.27 -0.20 14.52
C VAL A 238 15.14 0.05 13.29
N GLU A 239 15.56 1.30 13.06
CA GLU A 239 16.47 1.65 11.96
C GLU A 239 17.85 0.97 12.07
N SER A 240 18.34 0.76 13.29
CA SER A 240 19.66 0.15 13.53
C SER A 240 19.69 -1.35 13.23
N ILE A 241 18.56 -2.05 13.36
CA ILE A 241 18.48 -3.50 13.15
C ILE A 241 18.23 -3.85 11.67
N ILE A 242 17.57 -2.97 10.92
CA ILE A 242 17.36 -3.13 9.47
C ILE A 242 18.67 -2.85 8.68
N ALA A 243 19.60 -2.10 9.27
CA ALA A 243 20.87 -1.73 8.65
C ALA A 243 22.00 -2.78 8.80
N LEU A 244 21.71 -4.00 9.30
CA LEU A 244 22.70 -5.04 9.57
C LEU A 244 22.45 -6.34 8.79
#